data_AF-A0A945G0P4-F1
#
_entry.id   AF-A0A945G0P4-F1
#
_cell.length_a   1.000
_cell.length_b   1.000
_cell.length_c   1.000
_cell.angle_alpha   90.00
_cell.angle_beta   90.00
_cell.angle_gamma   90.00
#
_symmetry.space_group_name_H-M   'P 1'
#
loop_
_entity.id
_entity.type
_entity.pdbx_description
1 polymer ?
#
loop_
_entity_poly.entity_id
_entity_poly.type
_entity_poly.pdbx_seq_one_letter_code
_entity_poly.pdbx_strand_id
1 'polypeptide(L)'
;MIFDHRTYTIQPGKMNAYVEIFETVANPVAQKHGLQLVAYLISKVGQLNQVVHIWQYKNMEEFENLREKRDADPEWAVYRQKIAGMITAQEDKIMVGTNFSPIK
;
A
#
# COMPACT_ATOMS: atom_id res chain seq x y z
N MET A 1 4.70 -14.31 10.13
CA MET A 1 4.71 -12.86 9.92
C MET A 1 3.26 -12.40 9.80
N ILE A 2 3.00 -11.10 9.65
CA ILE A 2 1.67 -10.55 9.34
C ILE A 2 1.71 -9.84 7.98
N PHE A 3 0.56 -9.75 7.32
CA PHE A 3 0.42 -9.12 6.02
C PHE A 3 -0.64 -8.01 6.06
N ASP A 4 -0.27 -6.80 5.68
CA ASP A 4 -1.21 -5.68 5.48
C ASP A 4 -1.71 -5.71 4.03
N HIS A 5 -2.93 -6.24 3.85
CA HIS A 5 -3.62 -6.30 2.57
C HIS A 5 -4.56 -5.10 2.45
N ARG A 6 -4.28 -4.24 1.46
CA ARG A 6 -4.98 -2.98 1.28
C ARG A 6 -5.60 -2.95 -0.10
N THR A 7 -6.87 -2.58 -0.17
CA THR A 7 -7.62 -2.41 -1.41
C THR A 7 -8.16 -0.99 -1.48
N TYR A 8 -7.71 -0.23 -2.46
CA TYR A 8 -8.20 1.13 -2.69
C TYR A 8 -8.98 1.21 -3.99
N THR A 9 -10.16 1.82 -3.93
CA THR A 9 -10.91 2.19 -5.13
C THR A 9 -10.46 3.57 -5.57
N ILE A 10 -9.93 3.63 -6.78
CA ILE A 10 -9.42 4.84 -7.41
C ILE A 10 -10.53 5.46 -8.27
N GLN A 11 -10.59 6.79 -8.28
CA GLN A 11 -11.47 7.54 -9.15
C GLN A 11 -11.25 7.12 -10.62
N PRO A 12 -12.32 6.79 -11.37
CA PRO A 12 -12.19 6.45 -12.79
C PRO A 12 -11.41 7.51 -13.58
N GLY A 13 -10.49 7.04 -14.44
CA GLY A 13 -9.60 7.90 -15.22
C GLY A 13 -8.35 8.40 -14.48
N LYS A 14 -8.20 8.12 -13.17
CA LYS A 14 -7.01 8.52 -12.38
C LYS A 14 -6.01 7.40 -12.11
N MET A 15 -6.32 6.16 -12.49
CA MET A 15 -5.51 4.97 -12.19
C MET A 15 -4.03 5.12 -12.59
N ASN A 16 -3.74 5.47 -13.85
CA ASN A 16 -2.36 5.55 -14.32
C ASN A 16 -1.55 6.61 -13.55
N ALA A 17 -2.13 7.80 -13.36
CA ALA A 17 -1.50 8.87 -12.58
C ALA A 17 -1.27 8.45 -11.12
N TYR A 18 -2.24 7.77 -10.50
CA TYR A 18 -2.11 7.27 -9.13
C TYR A 18 -0.96 6.28 -9.00
N VAL A 19 -0.85 5.31 -9.93
CA VAL A 19 0.23 4.32 -9.93
C VAL A 19 1.59 4.98 -10.17
N GLU A 20 1.70 5.91 -11.11
CA GLU A 20 2.94 6.65 -11.38
C GLU A 20 3.39 7.47 -10.16
N ILE A 21 2.46 8.18 -9.51
CA ILE A 21 2.74 8.93 -8.27
C ILE A 21 3.18 7.98 -7.16
N PHE A 22 2.56 6.81 -7.03
CA PHE A 22 2.96 5.82 -6.05
C PHE A 22 4.38 5.31 -6.32
N GLU A 23 4.67 4.90 -7.55
CA GLU A 23 5.97 4.37 -7.97
C GLU A 23 7.10 5.37 -7.76
N THR A 24 6.86 6.65 -8.09
CA THR A 24 7.89 7.70 -8.06
C THR A 24 8.07 8.38 -6.71
N VAL A 25 7.07 8.35 -5.84
CA VAL A 25 7.10 9.08 -4.54
C VAL A 25 6.94 8.12 -3.36
N ALA A 26 5.83 7.38 -3.31
CA ALA A 26 5.50 6.53 -2.14
C ALA A 26 6.43 5.32 -2.01
N ASN A 27 6.76 4.65 -3.12
CA ASN A 27 7.58 3.45 -3.11
C ASN A 27 9.03 3.72 -2.64
N PRO A 28 9.72 4.79 -3.10
CA PRO A 28 11.02 5.18 -2.54
C PRO A 28 10.98 5.45 -1.03
N VAL A 29 9.94 6.12 -0.52
CA VAL A 29 9.77 6.35 0.92
C VAL A 29 9.57 5.02 1.67
N ALA A 30 8.74 4.13 1.13
CA ALA A 30 8.52 2.81 1.71
C ALA A 30 9.84 2.01 1.80
N GLN A 31 10.63 1.99 0.73
CA GLN A 31 11.94 1.33 0.69
C GLN A 31 12.94 1.96 1.68
N LYS A 32 13.01 3.30 1.73
CA LYS A 32 13.86 4.05 2.68
C LYS A 32 13.62 3.65 4.13
N HIS A 33 12.36 3.44 4.51
CA HIS A 33 11.99 3.03 5.87
C HIS A 33 11.94 1.51 6.07
N GLY A 34 12.32 0.72 5.06
CA GLY A 34 12.41 -0.73 5.16
C GLY A 34 11.07 -1.47 5.07
N LEU A 35 10.00 -0.82 4.60
CA LEU A 35 8.73 -1.50 4.34
C LEU A 35 8.93 -2.51 3.20
N GLN A 36 8.37 -3.70 3.39
CA GLN A 36 8.58 -4.84 2.48
C GLN A 36 7.32 -5.06 1.63
N LEU A 37 7.37 -4.60 0.38
CA LEU A 37 6.29 -4.80 -0.59
C LEU A 37 6.28 -6.24 -1.09
N VAL A 38 5.17 -6.95 -0.90
CA VAL A 38 4.96 -8.31 -1.40
C VAL A 38 4.32 -8.27 -2.79
N ALA A 39 3.32 -7.42 -2.98
CA ALA A 39 2.60 -7.28 -4.24
C ALA A 39 1.99 -5.89 -4.39
N TYR A 40 1.94 -5.40 -5.63
CA TYR A 40 1.20 -4.19 -6.02
C TYR A 40 0.50 -4.46 -7.35
N LEU A 41 -0.82 -4.48 -7.34
CA LEU A 41 -1.65 -5.05 -8.40
C LEU A 41 -2.81 -4.11 -8.72
N ILE A 42 -3.35 -4.24 -9.94
CA ILE A 42 -4.59 -3.57 -10.36
C ILE A 42 -5.64 -4.59 -10.78
N SER A 43 -6.90 -4.32 -10.47
CA SER A 43 -8.04 -5.14 -10.90
C SER A 43 -8.20 -5.13 -12.42
N LYS A 44 -8.24 -6.30 -13.06
CA LYS A 44 -8.61 -6.44 -14.48
C LYS A 44 -10.02 -7.02 -14.69
N VAL A 45 -10.53 -7.81 -13.75
CA VAL A 45 -11.88 -8.41 -13.74
C VAL A 45 -12.43 -8.29 -12.31
N GLY A 46 -13.75 -8.13 -12.17
CA GLY A 46 -14.41 -7.90 -10.87
C GLY A 46 -14.67 -6.41 -10.64
N GLN A 47 -14.48 -5.94 -9.40
CA GLN A 47 -14.58 -4.51 -9.10
C GLN A 47 -13.40 -3.78 -9.74
N LEU A 48 -13.69 -2.94 -10.73
CA LEU A 48 -12.68 -2.21 -11.49
C LEU A 48 -12.19 -0.97 -10.74
N ASN A 49 -11.13 -0.35 -11.29
CA ASN A 49 -10.46 0.81 -10.71
C ASN A 49 -9.91 0.56 -9.30
N GLN A 50 -9.54 -0.69 -8.99
CA GLN A 50 -8.93 -1.00 -7.71
C GLN A 50 -7.43 -1.22 -7.83
N VAL A 51 -6.71 -0.68 -6.86
CA VAL A 51 -5.33 -1.05 -6.55
C VAL A 51 -5.35 -1.94 -5.33
N VAL A 52 -4.64 -3.07 -5.41
CA VAL A 52 -4.40 -3.98 -4.29
C VAL A 52 -2.91 -4.02 -4.01
N HIS A 53 -2.52 -3.74 -2.77
CA HIS A 53 -1.11 -3.89 -2.37
C HIS A 53 -0.96 -4.55 -1.00
N ILE A 54 0.05 -5.41 -0.91
CA ILE A 54 0.31 -6.28 0.23
C ILE A 54 1.71 -5.99 0.76
N TRP A 55 1.80 -5.76 2.07
CA TRP A 55 3.05 -5.50 2.77
C TRP A 55 3.28 -6.55 3.85
N GLN A 56 4.52 -7.02 4.02
CA GLN A 56 4.86 -7.97 5.07
C GLN A 56 5.54 -7.27 6.26
N TYR A 57 5.22 -7.73 7.47
CA TYR A 57 5.81 -7.28 8.73
C TYR A 57 6.01 -8.48 9.66
N LYS A 58 7.03 -8.46 10.52
CA LYS A 58 7.28 -9.53 11.48
C LYS A 58 6.11 -9.70 12.46
N ASN A 59 5.58 -8.60 12.96
CA ASN A 59 4.50 -8.54 13.96
C ASN A 59 3.80 -7.16 13.92
N MET A 60 2.79 -6.97 14.78
CA MET A 60 2.04 -5.71 14.88
C MET A 60 2.90 -4.52 15.34
N GLU A 61 3.88 -4.76 16.21
CA GLU A 61 4.80 -3.72 16.69
C GLU A 61 5.66 -3.16 15.54
N GLU A 62 6.21 -4.00 14.67
CA GLU A 62 6.94 -3.55 13.50
C GLU A 62 6.02 -2.83 12.51
N PHE A 63 4.79 -3.30 12.33
CA PHE A 63 3.78 -2.64 11.49
C PHE A 63 3.49 -1.21 11.95
N GLU A 64 3.25 -1.00 13.23
CA GLU A 64 2.99 0.32 13.82
C GLU A 64 4.22 1.23 13.68
N ASN A 65 5.40 0.74 14.12
CA ASN A 65 6.65 1.50 14.06
C ASN A 65 7.03 1.93 12.64
N LEU A 66 6.91 1.05 11.65
CA LEU A 66 7.25 1.39 10.27
C LEU A 66 6.23 2.33 9.63
N ARG A 67 4.94 2.21 9.98
CA ARG A 67 3.92 3.17 9.54
C ARG A 67 4.16 4.56 10.11
N GLU A 68 4.50 4.67 11.39
CA GLU A 68 4.82 5.95 12.01
C GLU A 68 6.02 6.62 11.33
N LYS A 69 7.10 5.87 11.10
CA LYS A 69 8.28 6.36 10.38
C LYS A 69 7.95 6.84 8.97
N ARG A 70 7.16 6.05 8.22
CA ARG A 70 6.67 6.43 6.89
C ARG A 70 5.83 7.70 6.96
N ASP A 71 4.87 7.79 7.89
CA ASP A 71 3.93 8.91 7.98
C ASP A 71 4.58 10.22 8.43
N ALA A 72 5.70 10.12 9.17
CA ALA A 72 6.56 11.23 9.57
C ALA A 72 7.54 11.69 8.46
N ASP A 73 7.71 10.93 7.37
CA ASP A 73 8.57 11.35 6.26
C ASP A 73 7.94 12.52 5.49
N PRO A 74 8.66 13.64 5.28
CA PRO A 74 8.12 14.79 4.54
C PRO A 74 7.65 14.43 3.12
N GLU A 75 8.33 13.51 2.43
CA GLU A 75 7.94 13.08 1.08
C GLU A 75 6.62 12.30 1.09
N TRP A 76 6.26 11.70 2.23
CA TRP A 76 4.96 11.07 2.39
C TRP A 76 3.81 12.09 2.46
N ALA A 77 4.07 13.27 3.05
CA ALA A 77 3.11 14.37 3.00
C ALA A 77 2.93 14.88 1.56
N VAL A 78 4.01 14.98 0.78
CA VAL A 78 3.96 15.33 -0.65
C VAL A 78 3.15 14.28 -1.44
N TYR A 79 3.39 13.00 -1.19
CA TYR A 79 2.60 11.92 -1.78
C TYR A 79 1.10 12.10 -1.49
N ARG A 80 0.71 12.28 -0.22
CA ARG A 80 -0.70 12.50 0.17
C ARG A 80 -1.34 13.69 -0.54
N GLN A 81 -0.60 14.78 -0.73
CA GLN A 81 -1.09 15.93 -1.48
C GLN A 81 -1.30 15.61 -2.96
N LYS A 82 -0.36 14.90 -3.60
CA LYS A 82 -0.45 14.54 -5.02
C LYS A 82 -1.63 13.60 -5.33
N ILE A 83 -1.97 12.69 -4.42
CA ILE A 83 -3.08 11.74 -4.61
C ILE A 83 -4.43 12.25 -4.07
N ALA A 84 -4.50 13.48 -3.55
CA ALA A 84 -5.71 14.02 -2.95
C ALA A 84 -6.90 13.95 -3.93
N GLY A 85 -8.01 13.39 -3.47
CA GLY A 85 -9.22 13.19 -4.28
C GLY A 85 -9.14 12.08 -5.33
N MET A 86 -8.04 11.32 -5.42
CA MET A 86 -7.93 10.18 -6.33
C MET A 86 -8.51 8.88 -5.77
N ILE A 87 -8.67 8.77 -4.44
CA ILE A 87 -9.19 7.56 -3.78
C ILE A 87 -10.62 7.82 -3.31
N THR A 88 -11.56 6.93 -3.66
CA THR A 88 -12.98 7.03 -3.31
C THR A 88 -13.40 6.08 -2.19
N ALA A 89 -12.67 4.97 -1.99
CA ALA A 89 -12.88 4.03 -0.90
C ALA A 89 -11.58 3.29 -0.56
N GLN A 90 -11.43 2.89 0.70
CA GLN A 90 -10.26 2.15 1.20
C GLN A 90 -10.71 1.05 2.15
N GLU A 91 -10.08 -0.12 2.04
CA GLU A 91 -10.21 -1.22 2.99
C GLU A 91 -8.82 -1.79 3.28
N ASP A 92 -8.50 -1.97 4.56
CA ASP A 92 -7.25 -2.56 5.03
C ASP A 92 -7.55 -3.77 5.92
N LYS A 93 -6.76 -4.83 5.77
CA LYS A 93 -6.86 -6.06 6.56
C LYS A 93 -5.47 -6.53 6.96
N ILE A 94 -5.24 -6.67 8.27
CA ILE A 94 -4.09 -7.43 8.76
C ILE A 94 -4.44 -8.92 8.71
N MET A 95 -3.60 -9.69 8.04
CA MET A 95 -3.76 -11.11 7.80
C MET A 95 -2.58 -11.89 8.38
N VAL A 96 -2.82 -13.15 8.70
CA VAL A 96 -1.78 -14.11 9.10
C VAL A 96 -1.70 -15.23 8.06
N GLY A 97 -0.49 -15.59 7.66
CA GLY A 97 -0.28 -16.72 6.74
C GLY A 97 -0.60 -18.05 7.42
N THR A 98 -1.26 -18.96 6.70
CA THR A 98 -1.46 -20.34 7.16
C THR A 98 -0.16 -21.14 7.08
N ASN A 99 -0.10 -22.31 7.74
CA ASN A 99 1.11 -23.13 7.80
C ASN A 99 1.67 -23.54 6.43
N PHE A 100 0.81 -23.71 5.42
CA PHE A 100 1.19 -24.11 4.05
C PHE A 100 1.30 -22.93 3.09
N SER A 101 1.07 -21.69 3.55
CA SER A 101 1.27 -20.50 2.71
C SER A 101 2.74 -20.42 2.25
N PRO A 102 2.99 -20.17 0.95
CA PRO A 102 4.35 -20.03 0.43
C PRO A 102 5.00 -18.70 0.85
N ILE A 103 4.19 -17.67 1.09
CA ILE A 103 4.60 -16.43 1.75
C ILE A 103 4.53 -16.63 3.27
N LYS A 104 5.58 -16.25 4.00
CA LYS A 104 5.77 -16.53 5.44
C LYS A 104 5.77 -15.26 6.27
#